data_AF-A0A7W1ZW29-F1
#
_entry.id   AF-A0A7W1ZW29-F1
#
_cell.length_a   1.000
_cell.length_b   1.000
_cell.length_c   1.000
_cell.angle_alpha   90.00
_cell.angle_beta   90.00
_cell.angle_gamma   90.00
#
_symmetry.space_group_name_H-M   'P 1'
#
loop_
_entity.id
_entity.type
_entity.pdbx_description
1 polymer ?
#
loop_
_entity_poly.entity_id
_entity_poly.type
_entity_poly.pdbx_seq_one_letter_code
_entity_poly.pdbx_strand_id
1 'polypeptide(L)' 'VNQYNARFESLDGEPLNQQDIIGLYVSLSGDFKIASLELLNMWGEKRGYSLAQGQ' A
#
# COMPACT_ATOMS: atom_id res chain seq x y z
N VAL A 1 -18.60 1.59 -9.77
CA VAL A 1 -17.75 2.72 -9.30
C VAL A 1 -16.40 2.56 -9.97
N ASN A 2 -15.79 3.63 -10.52
CA ASN A 2 -14.45 3.58 -11.13
C ASN A 2 -13.38 4.00 -10.12
N GLN A 3 -13.39 3.35 -8.96
CA GLN A 3 -12.46 3.60 -7.86
C GLN A 3 -12.10 2.24 -7.28
N TYR A 4 -10.80 2.00 -7.18
CA TYR A 4 -10.25 0.71 -6.80
C TYR A 4 -9.21 0.92 -5.70
N ASN A 5 -9.08 -0.06 -4.82
CA ASN A 5 -7.98 -0.14 -3.87
C ASN A 5 -7.00 -1.21 -4.37
N ALA A 6 -5.73 -0.83 -4.53
CA ALA A 6 -4.66 -1.77 -4.84
C ALA A 6 -3.75 -1.86 -3.61
N ARG A 7 -3.57 -3.07 -3.09
CA ARG A 7 -2.72 -3.34 -1.93
C ARG A 7 -1.38 -3.89 -2.39
N PHE A 8 -0.31 -3.27 -1.91
CA PHE A 8 1.05 -3.75 -2.06
C PHE A 8 1.61 -4.03 -0.66
N GLU A 9 2.17 -5.23 -0.47
CA GLU A 9 2.76 -5.66 0.80
C GLU A 9 4.27 -5.81 0.61
N SER A 10 5.06 -5.65 1.68
CA SER A 10 6.49 -5.91 1.60
C SER A 10 6.76 -7.40 1.34
N LEU A 11 7.87 -7.68 0.68
CA LEU A 11 8.31 -9.05 0.46
C LEU A 11 8.83 -9.63 1.77
N ASP A 12 8.36 -10.83 2.11
CA ASP A 12 8.79 -11.60 3.28
C ASP A 12 8.76 -10.84 4.63
N GLY A 13 7.94 -9.79 4.72
CA GLY A 13 7.83 -8.95 5.93
C GLY A 13 9.02 -8.00 6.14
N GLU A 14 9.86 -7.82 5.13
CA GLU A 14 11.01 -6.91 5.21
C GLU A 14 10.55 -5.45 5.39
N PRO A 15 11.29 -4.64 6.18
CA PRO A 15 10.96 -3.24 6.37
C PRO A 15 11.23 -2.44 5.10
N LEU A 16 10.31 -1.54 4.76
CA LEU A 16 10.47 -0.57 3.67
C LEU A 16 10.81 0.80 4.24
N ASN A 17 11.64 1.55 3.52
CA ASN A 17 11.88 2.95 3.82
C ASN A 17 10.89 3.84 3.03
N GLN A 18 10.86 5.14 3.34
CA GLN A 18 9.95 6.07 2.68
C GLN A 18 10.22 6.24 1.17
N GLN A 19 11.47 6.11 0.73
CA GLN A 19 11.83 6.24 -0.68
C GLN A 19 11.26 5.09 -1.51
N ASP A 20 11.23 3.87 -0.98
CA ASP A 20 10.63 2.71 -1.65
C ASP A 20 9.14 2.96 -1.96
N ILE A 21 8.42 3.50 -0.97
CA ILE A 21 6.99 3.80 -1.07
C ILE A 21 6.73 4.94 -2.05
N ILE A 22 7.52 6.01 -1.97
CA ILE A 22 7.43 7.15 -2.90
C ILE A 22 7.75 6.70 -4.32
N GLY A 23 8.76 5.84 -4.51
CA GLY A 23 9.13 5.30 -5.81
C GLY A 23 8.01 4.48 -6.45
N LEU A 24 7.34 3.64 -5.67
CA LEU A 24 6.14 2.91 -6.12
C LEU A 24 5.03 3.87 -6.55
N TYR A 25 4.75 4.89 -5.75
CA TYR A 25 3.74 5.90 -6.07
C TYR A 25 4.07 6.65 -7.37
N VAL A 26 5.31 7.11 -7.54
CA VAL A 26 5.78 7.78 -8.75
C VAL A 26 5.56 6.90 -9.98
N SER A 27 5.97 5.62 -9.90
CA SER A 27 5.80 4.66 -10.99
C SER A 27 4.32 4.50 -11.38
N LEU A 28 3.44 4.24 -10.41
CA LEU A 28 2.01 4.03 -10.68
C LEU A 28 1.29 5.28 -11.16
N SER A 29 1.69 6.46 -10.69
CA SER A 29 1.08 7.73 -11.08
C SER A 29 1.31 8.10 -12.55
N GLY A 30 2.25 7.44 -13.24
CA GLY A 30 2.46 7.58 -14.68
C GLY A 30 1.30 7.03 -15.51
N ASP A 31 0.66 5.95 -15.03
CA ASP A 31 -0.41 5.24 -15.75
C ASP A 31 -1.80 5.50 -15.16
N PHE A 32 -1.88 5.78 -13.85
CA PHE A 32 -3.15 5.87 -13.13
C PHE A 32 -3.29 7.19 -12.34
N LYS A 33 -4.51 7.74 -12.34
CA LYS A 33 -4.86 8.81 -11.41
C LYS A 33 -5.06 8.24 -10.00
N ILE A 34 -4.18 8.60 -9.07
CA ILE A 34 -4.25 8.19 -7.68
C ILE A 34 -4.94 9.30 -6.86
N ALA A 35 -6.04 8.95 -6.20
CA ALA A 35 -6.83 9.90 -5.39
C ALA A 35 -6.55 9.80 -3.89
N SER A 36 -5.96 8.70 -3.42
CA SER A 36 -5.60 8.48 -2.02
C SER A 36 -4.46 7.48 -1.89
N LEU A 37 -3.73 7.56 -0.78
CA LEU A 37 -2.66 6.64 -0.38
C LEU A 37 -2.81 6.35 1.11
N GLU A 38 -2.60 5.09 1.50
CA GLU A 38 -2.61 4.66 2.90
C GLU A 38 -1.44 3.70 3.14
N LEU A 39 -0.75 3.88 4.27
CA LEU A 39 0.35 3.01 4.68
C LEU A 39 -0.17 1.81 5.46
N LEU A 40 0.27 0.60 5.07
CA LEU A 40 -0.01 -0.62 5.81
C LEU A 40 0.97 -0.78 6.97
N ASN A 41 0.68 -0.10 8.07
CA ASN A 41 1.54 -0.16 9.25
C ASN A 41 1.36 -1.47 10.04
N MET A 42 2.45 -1.91 10.67
CA MET A 42 2.49 -2.97 11.67
C MET A 42 2.96 -2.39 13.00
N TRP A 43 2.31 -2.77 14.10
CA TRP A 43 2.74 -2.46 15.46
C TRP A 43 3.11 -3.76 16.17
N GLY A 44 4.40 -4.13 16.07
CA GLY A 44 4.83 -5.49 16.36
C GLY A 44 4.11 -6.47 15.44
N GLU A 45 3.41 -7.44 16.02
CA GLU A 45 2.66 -8.45 15.26
C GLU A 45 1.26 -7.98 14.83
N LYS A 46 0.81 -6.80 15.29
CA LYS A 46 -0.54 -6.32 15.02
C LYS A 46 -0.60 -5.50 13.73
N ARG A 47 -1.49 -5.90 12.81
CA ARG A 47 -1.85 -5.09 11.63
C ARG A 47 -2.59 -3.84 12.03
N GLY A 48 -2.16 -2.70 11.50
CA GLY A 48 -2.83 -1.41 11.64
C GLY A 48 -3.91 -1.13 10.60
N TYR A 49 -4.26 -2.15 9.82
CA TYR A 49 -5.22 -2.09 8.73
C TYR A 49 -6.13 -3.33 8.77
N SER A 50 -7.29 -3.24 8.13
CA SER A 50 -8.21 -4.36 7.95
C SER A 50 -8.04 -5.03 6.59
N LEU A 51 -8.56 -6.26 6.46
CA LEU A 51 -8.66 -6.94 5.18
C LEU A 51 -9.91 -6.50 4.42
N ALA A 52 -9.88 -6.65 3.10
CA ALA A 52 -11.08 -6.52 2.30
C ALA A 52 -12.08 -7.64 2.66
N GLN A 53 -13.36 -7.40 2.42
CA GLN A 53 -14.39 -8.41 2.66
C GLN A 53 -14.13 -9.65 1.78
N GLY A 54 -14.02 -10.83 2.40
CA GLY A 54 -13.77 -12.10 1.70
C GLY A 54 -12.30 -12.43 1.44
N GLN A 55 -11.37 -11.68 2.04
CA GLN A 55 -9.93 -11.93 2.04
C GLN A 55 -9.47 -12.54 3.37
#